data_AF-A0A383CVX8-F1
#
_entry.id   AF-A0A383CVX8-F1
#
_cell.length_a   1.000
_cell.length_b   1.000
_cell.length_c   1.000
_cell.angle_alpha   90.00
_cell.angle_beta   90.00
_cell.angle_gamma   90.00
#
_symmetry.space_group_name_H-M   'P 1'
#
loop_
_entity.id
_entity.type
_entity.pdbx_description
1 polymer ?
#
loop_
_entity_poly.entity_id
_entity_poly.type
_entity_poly.pdbx_seq_one_letter_code
_entity_poly.pdbx_strand_id
1 'polypeptide(L)'
;QGFDVLVEESIYLGTMVYLDAGVKFPGQVRMFEGEWPDGWVVLFPPGKRRDVLKTFRRKRTLEMTGWATSGRMPWGRGADASLPYSDHADFNELVEYVQAVAPKQVYTVNGFPELASGLRELGYPAVHLAGRGQKQDTGFQMKLV
;
A
#
# COMPACT_ATOMS: atom_id res chain seq x y z
N GLN A 1 11.21 -12.53 -15.07
CA GLN A 1 11.88 -11.34 -15.62
C GLN A 1 11.25 -10.12 -14.96
N GLY A 2 12.06 -9.15 -14.51
CA GLY A 2 11.55 -7.87 -14.00
C GLY A 2 11.38 -6.84 -15.11
N PHE A 3 10.80 -5.70 -14.77
CA PHE A 3 10.76 -4.52 -15.64
C PHE A 3 11.89 -3.57 -15.29
N ASP A 4 12.42 -2.88 -16.31
CA ASP A 4 13.20 -1.66 -16.07
C ASP A 4 12.23 -0.52 -15.73
N VAL A 5 12.59 0.26 -14.71
CA VAL A 5 11.70 1.28 -14.12
C VAL A 5 12.33 2.66 -14.12
N LEU A 6 11.51 3.64 -14.49
CA LEU A 6 11.74 5.05 -14.25
C LEU A 6 10.90 5.48 -13.05
N VAL A 7 11.49 6.24 -12.14
CA VAL A 7 10.84 6.62 -10.89
C VAL A 7 10.91 8.13 -10.68
N GLU A 8 9.83 8.73 -10.20
CA GLU A 8 9.83 10.14 -9.78
C GLU A 8 10.84 10.37 -8.64
N GLU A 9 11.36 11.60 -8.53
CA GLU A 9 12.43 11.99 -7.59
C GLU A 9 12.26 11.43 -6.17
N SER A 10 11.07 11.53 -5.56
CA SER A 10 10.85 11.04 -4.20
C SER A 10 10.99 9.52 -4.07
N ILE A 11 10.56 8.78 -5.09
CA ILE A 11 10.71 7.32 -5.18
C ILE A 11 12.17 6.98 -5.47
N TYR A 12 12.83 7.73 -6.35
CA TYR A 12 14.24 7.55 -6.68
C TYR A 12 15.12 7.65 -5.43
N LEU A 13 14.97 8.75 -4.68
CA LEU A 13 15.74 8.99 -3.46
C LEU A 13 15.53 7.86 -2.43
N GLY A 14 14.29 7.41 -2.23
CA GLY A 14 14.00 6.26 -1.38
C GLY A 14 14.65 4.98 -1.89
N THR A 15 14.60 4.73 -3.20
CA THR A 15 15.15 3.52 -3.82
C THR A 15 16.67 3.44 -3.71
N MET A 16 17.37 4.58 -3.79
CA MET A 16 18.82 4.62 -3.63
C MET A 16 19.25 4.11 -2.24
N VAL A 17 18.48 4.43 -1.18
CA VAL A 17 18.75 3.91 0.18
C VAL A 17 18.71 2.37 0.21
N TYR A 18 17.75 1.75 -0.49
CA TYR A 18 17.66 0.29 -0.56
C TYR A 18 18.80 -0.33 -1.37
N LEU A 19 19.19 0.30 -2.50
CA LEU A 19 20.33 -0.14 -3.30
C LEU A 19 21.64 -0.04 -2.52
N ASP A 20 21.86 1.06 -1.81
CA ASP A 20 23.02 1.28 -0.94
C ASP A 20 23.07 0.27 0.21
N ALA A 21 21.89 -0.17 0.71
CA ALA A 21 21.75 -1.25 1.67
C ALA A 21 21.93 -2.66 1.06
N GLY A 22 22.19 -2.78 -0.24
CA GLY A 22 22.47 -4.03 -0.94
C GLY A 22 21.25 -4.79 -1.47
N VAL A 23 20.06 -4.17 -1.45
CA VAL A 23 18.86 -4.77 -2.06
C VAL A 23 19.02 -4.83 -3.57
N LYS A 24 18.77 -6.00 -4.15
CA LYS A 24 18.85 -6.21 -5.60
C LYS A 24 17.49 -6.08 -6.24
N PHE A 25 17.34 -5.12 -7.15
CA PHE A 25 16.16 -5.01 -7.99
C PHE A 25 16.31 -5.89 -9.24
N PRO A 26 15.22 -6.49 -9.74
CA PRO A 26 15.26 -7.42 -10.87
C PRO A 26 15.52 -6.75 -12.23
N GLY A 27 15.46 -5.42 -12.29
CA GLY A 27 15.74 -4.59 -13.47
C GLY A 27 16.45 -3.30 -13.08
N GLN A 28 16.69 -2.44 -14.06
CA GLN A 28 17.30 -1.14 -13.85
C GLN A 28 16.31 -0.16 -13.21
N VAL A 29 16.82 0.68 -12.31
CA VAL A 29 16.07 1.80 -11.72
C VAL A 29 16.77 3.08 -12.14
N ARG A 30 16.02 4.02 -12.73
CA ARG A 30 16.52 5.35 -13.11
C ARG A 30 15.54 6.44 -12.69
N MET A 31 16.03 7.64 -12.44
CA MET A 31 15.16 8.78 -12.20
C MET A 31 14.44 9.17 -13.49
N PHE A 32 13.17 9.54 -13.37
CA PHE A 32 12.40 10.04 -14.50
C PHE A 32 12.74 11.52 -14.78
N GLU A 33 13.34 11.80 -15.93
CA GLU A 33 13.78 13.15 -16.33
C GLU A 33 12.94 13.76 -17.47
N GLY A 34 11.81 13.14 -17.83
CA GLY A 34 10.92 13.62 -18.89
C GLY A 34 10.89 12.73 -20.14
N GLU A 35 11.80 11.75 -20.24
CA GLU A 35 11.80 10.75 -21.30
C GLU A 35 11.24 9.42 -20.80
N TRP A 36 10.46 8.74 -21.66
CA TRP A 36 9.92 7.41 -21.37
C TRP A 36 10.12 6.49 -22.58
N PRO A 37 11.15 5.62 -22.55
CA PRO A 37 11.40 4.65 -23.61
C PRO A 37 10.41 3.49 -23.58
N ASP A 38 10.15 2.92 -24.76
CA ASP A 38 9.29 1.74 -24.89
C ASP A 38 9.85 0.55 -24.08
N GLY A 39 8.95 -0.20 -23.44
CA GLY A 39 9.30 -1.35 -22.60
C GLY A 39 9.63 -1.02 -21.15
N TRP A 40 9.74 0.25 -20.78
CA TRP A 40 9.97 0.68 -19.39
C TRP A 40 8.66 1.00 -18.68
N VAL A 41 8.65 0.87 -17.36
CA VAL A 41 7.53 1.27 -16.50
C VAL A 41 7.88 2.57 -15.77
N VAL A 42 6.97 3.53 -15.71
CA VAL A 42 7.17 4.77 -14.93
C VAL A 42 6.32 4.75 -13.67
N LEU A 43 6.94 4.99 -12.51
CA LEU A 43 6.29 5.02 -11.20
C LEU A 43 6.21 6.45 -10.66
N PHE A 44 5.03 6.80 -10.14
CA PHE A 44 4.77 8.11 -9.52
C PHE A 44 4.04 7.93 -8.18
N PRO A 45 4.30 8.79 -7.20
CA PRO A 45 3.54 8.79 -5.97
C PRO A 45 2.08 9.24 -6.20
N PRO A 46 1.13 8.80 -5.36
CA PRO A 46 -0.27 9.19 -5.46
C PRO A 46 -0.41 10.71 -5.24
N GLY A 47 -0.60 11.46 -6.32
CA GLY A 47 -0.80 12.92 -6.30
C GLY A 47 0.07 13.71 -7.27
N LYS A 48 1.31 13.27 -7.57
CA LYS A 48 2.22 13.98 -8.51
C LYS A 48 2.03 13.58 -9.98
N ARG A 49 1.06 12.70 -10.23
CA ARG A 49 0.86 11.98 -11.50
C ARG A 49 0.34 12.84 -12.66
N ARG A 50 -0.42 13.90 -12.39
CA ARG A 50 -1.43 14.37 -13.35
C ARG A 50 -0.91 15.20 -14.52
N ASP A 51 0.13 16.00 -14.36
CA ASP A 51 0.52 16.93 -15.42
C ASP A 51 1.56 16.35 -16.36
N VAL A 52 2.57 15.64 -15.82
CA VAL A 52 3.61 15.01 -16.64
C VAL A 52 3.05 13.88 -17.50
N LEU A 53 2.14 13.05 -16.98
CA LEU A 53 1.59 11.95 -17.78
C LEU A 53 0.71 12.42 -18.95
N LYS A 54 0.21 13.67 -18.97
CA LYS A 54 -0.62 14.18 -20.08
C LYS A 54 0.16 14.29 -21.40
N THR A 55 1.47 14.51 -21.34
CA THR A 55 2.32 14.67 -22.53
C THR A 55 2.50 13.36 -23.29
N PHE A 56 2.37 12.21 -22.62
CA PHE A 56 2.51 10.89 -23.22
C PHE A 56 1.18 10.36 -23.78
N ARG A 57 1.18 9.95 -25.05
CA ARG A 57 0.04 9.28 -25.71
C ARG A 57 0.18 7.75 -25.59
N ARG A 58 -0.92 7.01 -25.81
CA ARG A 58 -0.94 5.53 -25.82
C ARG A 58 -0.41 4.85 -24.53
N LYS A 59 -0.53 5.53 -23.39
CA LYS A 59 -0.21 4.98 -22.07
C LYS A 59 -1.34 4.11 -21.53
N ARG A 60 -0.98 3.17 -20.66
CA ARG A 60 -1.88 2.48 -19.72
C ARG A 60 -1.40 2.75 -18.32
N THR A 61 -2.35 2.93 -17.42
CA THR A 61 -2.07 3.35 -16.05
C THR A 61 -2.71 2.38 -15.07
N LEU A 62 -1.90 1.98 -14.10
CA LEU A 62 -2.28 1.06 -13.06
C LEU A 62 -2.06 1.76 -11.72
N GLU A 63 -3.04 1.66 -10.84
CA GLU A 63 -2.91 2.03 -9.44
C GLU A 63 -2.76 0.77 -8.59
N MET A 64 -1.91 0.81 -7.57
CA MET A 64 -1.74 -0.27 -6.61
C MET A 64 -2.16 0.27 -5.23
N THR A 65 -3.22 -0.29 -4.65
CA THR A 65 -3.77 0.19 -3.37
C THR A 65 -4.59 -0.89 -2.67
N GLY A 66 -4.44 -1.00 -1.34
CA GLY A 66 -5.23 -1.92 -0.51
C GLY A 66 -6.74 -1.64 -0.53
N TRP A 67 -7.15 -0.50 -1.07
CA TRP A 67 -8.54 -0.07 -1.18
C TRP A 67 -9.14 -0.30 -2.55
N ALA A 68 -8.44 -0.95 -3.48
CA ALA A 68 -8.89 -1.18 -4.86
C ALA A 68 -10.23 -1.93 -4.93
N THR A 69 -10.54 -2.74 -3.92
CA THR A 69 -11.79 -3.51 -3.81
C THR A 69 -12.94 -2.74 -3.15
N SER A 70 -12.67 -1.57 -2.57
CA SER A 70 -13.68 -0.77 -1.89
C SER A 70 -14.52 0.03 -2.89
N GLY A 71 -15.81 -0.30 -3.02
CA GLY A 71 -16.74 0.40 -3.92
C GLY A 71 -17.01 1.87 -3.56
N ARG A 72 -16.41 2.39 -2.48
CA ARG A 72 -16.68 3.71 -1.89
C ARG A 72 -15.55 4.74 -2.04
N MET A 73 -14.38 4.39 -2.60
CA MET A 73 -13.25 5.34 -2.67
C MET A 73 -13.31 6.25 -3.91
N PRO A 74 -13.34 7.59 -3.74
CA PRO A 74 -13.27 8.56 -4.85
C PRO A 74 -11.92 8.56 -5.59
N TRP A 75 -10.87 8.05 -4.96
CA TRP A 75 -9.49 8.10 -5.45
C TRP A 75 -9.20 7.06 -6.55
N GLY A 76 -9.99 5.99 -6.63
CA GLY A 76 -9.76 4.85 -7.53
C GLY A 76 -10.20 5.01 -8.98
N ARG A 77 -10.66 6.19 -9.42
CA ARG A 77 -11.14 6.43 -10.80
C ARG A 77 -10.13 7.15 -11.71
N GLY A 78 -8.87 7.29 -11.27
CA GLY A 78 -7.84 8.00 -12.04
C GLY A 78 -6.95 7.11 -12.93
N ALA A 79 -6.99 5.78 -12.74
CA ALA A 79 -6.19 4.81 -13.49
C ALA A 79 -7.08 3.95 -14.40
N ASP A 80 -6.49 3.32 -15.42
CA ASP A 80 -7.19 2.39 -16.31
C ASP A 80 -7.50 1.05 -15.61
N ALA A 81 -6.70 0.69 -14.60
CA ALA A 81 -6.89 -0.46 -13.73
C ALA A 81 -6.42 -0.15 -12.30
N SER A 82 -6.93 -0.90 -11.32
CA SER A 82 -6.49 -0.85 -9.93
C SER A 82 -6.23 -2.27 -9.43
N LEU A 83 -5.07 -2.52 -8.83
CA LEU A 83 -4.70 -3.78 -8.21
C LEU A 83 -4.70 -3.64 -6.67
N PRO A 84 -5.36 -4.56 -5.94
CA PRO A 84 -5.28 -4.62 -4.50
C PRO A 84 -3.86 -4.98 -4.08
N TYR A 85 -3.14 -4.03 -3.50
CA TYR A 85 -1.79 -4.23 -3.00
C TYR A 85 -1.57 -3.36 -1.77
N SER A 86 -1.16 -3.98 -0.66
CA SER A 86 -0.98 -3.33 0.63
C SER A 86 0.17 -4.03 1.36
N ASP A 87 1.06 -3.23 1.94
CA ASP A 87 2.13 -3.69 2.83
C ASP A 87 1.65 -3.91 4.27
N HIS A 88 0.48 -3.37 4.63
CA HIS A 88 -0.14 -3.61 5.94
C HIS A 88 -0.62 -5.05 6.12
N ALA A 89 -0.48 -5.55 7.34
CA ALA A 89 -1.01 -6.84 7.77
C ALA A 89 -2.54 -6.87 7.69
N ASP A 90 -3.10 -7.95 7.18
CA ASP A 90 -4.54 -8.16 7.20
C ASP A 90 -5.05 -8.66 8.58
N PHE A 91 -6.36 -8.84 8.70
CA PHE A 91 -6.97 -9.29 9.95
C PHE A 91 -6.41 -10.64 10.43
N ASN A 92 -6.23 -11.60 9.52
CA ASN A 92 -5.77 -12.94 9.88
C ASN A 92 -4.30 -12.90 10.31
N GLU A 93 -3.45 -12.17 9.60
CA GLU A 93 -2.04 -11.99 9.96
C GLU A 93 -1.89 -11.33 11.34
N LEU A 94 -2.76 -10.37 11.67
CA LEU A 94 -2.78 -9.72 13.00
C LEU A 94 -3.24 -10.68 14.10
N VAL A 95 -4.24 -11.53 13.82
CA VAL A 95 -4.69 -12.57 14.76
C VAL A 95 -3.59 -13.61 14.97
N GLU A 96 -2.96 -14.09 13.91
CA GLU A 96 -1.83 -15.03 13.98
C GLU A 96 -0.67 -14.46 14.79
N TYR A 97 -0.34 -13.18 14.61
CA TYR A 97 0.68 -12.51 15.40
C TYR A 97 0.35 -12.51 16.90
N VAL A 98 -0.90 -12.19 17.27
CA VAL A 98 -1.34 -12.23 18.68
C VAL A 98 -1.29 -13.65 19.24
N GLN A 99 -1.70 -14.65 18.46
CA GLN A 99 -1.63 -16.06 18.86
C GLN A 99 -0.19 -16.52 19.08
N ALA A 100 0.74 -16.12 18.22
CA ALA A 100 2.15 -16.48 18.34
C ALA A 100 2.84 -15.84 19.57
N VAL A 101 2.49 -14.59 19.89
CA VAL A 101 3.09 -13.85 21.01
C VAL A 101 2.43 -14.19 22.35
N ALA A 102 1.16 -14.60 22.34
CA ALA A 102 0.33 -14.85 23.53
C ALA A 102 0.42 -13.72 24.61
N PRO A 103 0.11 -12.47 24.24
CA PRO A 103 0.24 -11.33 25.15
C PRO A 103 -0.80 -11.36 26.28
N LYS A 104 -0.46 -10.75 27.42
CA LYS A 104 -1.38 -10.59 28.56
C LYS A 104 -2.51 -9.59 28.28
N GLN A 105 -2.29 -8.65 27.36
CA GLN A 105 -3.23 -7.61 26.97
C GLN A 105 -2.85 -7.09 25.58
N VAL A 106 -3.85 -6.85 24.74
CA VAL A 106 -3.71 -6.27 23.40
C VAL A 106 -4.35 -4.87 23.38
N TYR A 107 -3.66 -3.93 22.76
CA TYR A 107 -4.18 -2.60 22.43
C TYR A 107 -4.13 -2.42 20.92
N THR A 108 -5.29 -2.23 20.29
CA THR A 108 -5.36 -1.99 18.84
C THR A 108 -5.51 -0.49 18.58
N VAL A 109 -4.82 0.00 17.55
CA VAL A 109 -4.79 1.41 17.12
C VAL A 109 -4.87 1.46 15.59
N ASN A 110 -5.18 2.64 15.03
CA ASN A 110 -5.10 2.90 13.59
C ASN A 110 -5.81 1.84 12.71
N GLY A 111 -7.08 1.56 13.00
CA GLY A 111 -7.87 0.59 12.25
C GLY A 111 -9.22 0.34 12.91
N PHE A 112 -9.88 -0.71 12.45
CA PHE A 112 -11.25 -0.99 12.83
C PHE A 112 -11.37 -1.68 14.21
N PRO A 113 -12.38 -1.34 15.03
CA PRO A 113 -12.59 -1.94 16.35
C PRO A 113 -12.85 -3.47 16.32
N GLU A 114 -13.20 -4.01 15.15
CA GLU A 114 -13.50 -5.41 14.87
C GLU A 114 -12.34 -6.32 15.23
N LEU A 115 -11.08 -5.87 15.07
CA LEU A 115 -9.92 -6.65 15.49
C LEU A 115 -9.91 -6.90 17.00
N ALA A 116 -10.15 -5.85 17.80
CA ALA A 116 -10.22 -6.03 19.25
C ALA A 116 -11.41 -6.90 19.67
N SER A 117 -12.54 -6.81 18.97
CA SER A 117 -13.68 -7.69 19.21
C SER A 117 -13.36 -9.15 18.89
N GLY A 118 -12.80 -9.44 17.71
CA GLY A 118 -12.42 -10.81 17.32
C GLY A 118 -11.36 -11.42 18.23
N LEU A 119 -10.38 -10.64 18.67
CA LEU A 119 -9.37 -11.11 19.63
C LEU A 119 -9.98 -11.49 20.99
N ARG A 120 -11.00 -10.76 21.45
CA ARG A 120 -11.72 -11.11 22.70
C ARG A 120 -12.51 -12.40 22.56
N GLU A 121 -13.13 -12.65 21.40
CA GLU A 121 -13.81 -13.92 21.12
C GLU A 121 -12.83 -15.10 21.14
N LEU A 122 -11.57 -14.86 20.74
CA LEU A 122 -10.47 -15.82 20.82
C LEU A 122 -9.84 -15.94 22.22
N GLY A 123 -10.36 -15.24 23.23
CA GLY A 123 -9.89 -15.30 24.61
C GLY A 123 -8.73 -14.35 24.95
N TYR A 124 -8.32 -13.48 24.03
CA TYR A 124 -7.30 -12.47 24.30
C TYR A 124 -7.92 -11.19 24.85
N PRO A 125 -7.50 -10.69 26.02
CA PRO A 125 -7.92 -9.38 26.50
C PRO A 125 -7.48 -8.31 25.50
N ALA A 126 -8.43 -7.64 24.85
CA ALA A 126 -8.13 -6.63 23.83
C ALA A 126 -8.98 -5.37 24.00
N VAL A 127 -8.35 -4.21 23.82
CA VAL A 127 -8.97 -2.88 23.86
C VAL A 127 -8.63 -2.14 22.57
N HIS A 128 -9.64 -1.60 21.90
CA HIS A 128 -9.44 -0.68 20.79
C HIS A 128 -9.31 0.75 21.33
N LEU A 129 -8.19 1.40 21.03
CA LEU A 129 -7.94 2.79 21.40
C LEU A 129 -8.42 3.69 20.25
N ALA A 130 -9.65 4.18 20.36
CA ALA A 130 -10.17 5.15 19.40
C ALA A 130 -9.30 6.40 19.42
N GLY A 131 -8.71 6.77 18.27
CA GLY A 131 -8.02 8.03 18.13
C GLY A 131 -8.94 9.19 18.50
N ARG A 132 -8.42 10.22 19.18
CA ARG A 132 -9.22 11.41 19.54
C ARG A 132 -9.91 11.98 18.28
N GLY A 133 -11.23 11.80 18.17
CA GLY A 133 -12.07 12.53 17.23
C GLY A 133 -12.49 11.83 15.92
N GLN A 134 -12.24 10.54 15.72
CA GLN A 134 -12.67 9.85 14.48
C GLN A 134 -13.64 8.70 14.81
N LYS A 135 -14.90 8.82 14.37
CA LYS A 135 -15.79 7.66 14.22
C LYS A 135 -15.33 6.92 12.96
N GLN A 136 -14.69 5.76 13.12
CA GLN A 136 -14.35 4.90 11.99
C GLN A 136 -15.54 3.97 11.72
N ASP A 137 -16.11 4.08 10.52
CA ASP A 137 -17.09 3.14 9.99
C ASP A 137 -16.42 1.78 9.75
N THR A 138 -17.17 0.70 9.95
CA THR A 138 -16.73 -0.70 9.78
C THR A 138 -16.09 -0.95 8.41
N GLY A 139 -14.96 -1.65 8.35
CA GLY A 139 -14.28 -1.98 7.11
C GLY A 139 -13.25 -3.11 7.26
N PHE A 140 -12.88 -3.73 6.14
CA PHE A 140 -11.85 -4.77 6.09
C PHE A 140 -10.85 -4.40 4.99
N GLN A 141 -9.56 -4.46 5.31
CA GLN A 141 -8.48 -4.27 4.34
C GLN A 141 -8.04 -5.66 3.85
N MET A 142 -8.16 -5.91 2.55
CA MET A 142 -7.74 -7.18 1.94
C MET A 142 -6.32 -7.07 1.40
N LYS A 143 -5.52 -8.09 1.71
CA LYS A 143 -4.18 -8.28 1.15
C LYS A 143 -4.26 -9.26 -0.02
N LEU A 144 -3.67 -8.91 -1.16
CA LEU A 144 -3.47 -9.82 -2.29
C LEU A 144 -1.97 -9.82 -2.62
N VAL A 145 -1.40 -11.03 -2.61
CA VAL A 145 0.03 -11.35 -2.76
C VAL A 145 0.54 -10.95 -4.14
#